data_AF-K6DRS8-F1
#
_entry.id   AF-K6DRS8-F1
#
_cell.length_a   1.000
_cell.length_b   1.000
_cell.length_c   1.000
_cell.angle_alpha   90.00
_cell.angle_beta   90.00
_cell.angle_gamma   90.00
#
_symmetry.space_group_name_H-M   'P 1'
#
loop_
_entity.id
_entity.type
_entity.pdbx_description
1 polymer ?
#
loop_
_entity_poly.entity_id
_entity_poly.type
_entity_poly.pdbx_seq_one_letter_code
_entity_poly.pdbx_strand_id
1 'polypeptide(L)'
;MFTRTESFREFIRFYPLVSIIVTIHIILFLLTILPIFPNQWFIETFSGVNLYIMEGEVWRLITPTFMHSGFAHMLFNSFSLVLFGPALERMLGGGRFLFVYLLSGLIANVATLLLEPLTYTHVGSSGAIFGLFGYYIAIIIFRKHMLSKQNSQIILVLCVVSLIMTFFQPNINITAHLFGLISGFLLGFFSQR
;
A
#
# COMPACT_ATOMS: atom_id res chain seq x y z
N MET A 1 -13.56 -5.51 -13.62
CA MET A 1 -12.55 -5.08 -12.64
C MET A 1 -11.74 -6.28 -12.17
N PHE A 2 -12.36 -7.29 -11.55
CA PHE A 2 -11.64 -8.45 -11.03
C PHE A 2 -11.43 -9.58 -12.05
N THR A 3 -12.31 -9.69 -13.05
CA THR A 3 -12.06 -10.50 -14.24
C THR A 3 -11.18 -9.71 -15.22
N ARG A 4 -10.00 -10.25 -15.53
CA ARG A 4 -9.03 -9.67 -16.47
C ARG A 4 -8.66 -10.74 -17.49
N THR A 5 -8.77 -10.39 -18.77
CA THR A 5 -8.41 -11.25 -19.92
C THR A 5 -7.20 -10.72 -20.67
N GLU A 6 -6.60 -9.65 -20.16
CA GLU A 6 -5.46 -8.97 -20.75
C GLU A 6 -4.20 -9.84 -20.61
N SER A 7 -3.34 -9.85 -21.63
CA SER A 7 -2.01 -10.44 -21.54
C SER A 7 -1.10 -9.66 -20.59
N PHE A 8 0.00 -10.28 -20.15
CA PHE A 8 0.98 -9.60 -19.28
C PHE A 8 1.53 -8.30 -19.88
N ARG A 9 1.77 -8.28 -21.19
CA ARG A 9 2.25 -7.08 -21.91
C ARG A 9 1.20 -5.97 -21.92
N GLU A 10 -0.07 -6.33 -22.11
CA GLU A 10 -1.18 -5.38 -22.05
C GLU A 10 -1.37 -4.83 -20.63
N PHE A 11 -1.24 -5.70 -19.62
CA PHE A 11 -1.31 -5.29 -18.22
C PHE A 11 -0.28 -4.20 -17.89
N ILE A 12 0.99 -4.39 -18.27
CA ILE A 12 2.04 -3.38 -18.06
C ILE A 12 1.70 -2.08 -18.80
N ARG A 13 1.16 -2.17 -20.00
CA ARG A 13 0.81 -0.99 -20.81
C ARG A 13 -0.37 -0.20 -20.21
N PHE A 14 -1.38 -0.88 -19.69
CA PHE A 14 -2.59 -0.23 -19.16
C PHE A 14 -2.43 0.23 -17.71
N TYR A 15 -1.58 -0.44 -16.92
CA TYR A 15 -1.36 -0.13 -15.50
C TYR A 15 0.15 0.00 -15.19
N PRO A 16 0.83 0.97 -15.83
CA PRO A 16 2.28 1.09 -15.72
C PRO A 16 2.74 1.36 -14.30
N LEU A 17 2.00 2.15 -13.50
CA LEU A 17 2.43 2.48 -12.14
C LEU A 17 2.26 1.33 -11.17
N VAL A 18 1.14 0.60 -11.24
CA VAL A 18 1.00 -0.66 -10.48
C VAL A 18 2.14 -1.61 -10.82
N SER A 19 2.45 -1.74 -12.11
CA SER A 19 3.54 -2.62 -12.57
C SER A 19 4.89 -2.17 -12.03
N ILE A 20 5.21 -0.87 -12.10
CA ILE A 20 6.45 -0.30 -11.58
C ILE A 20 6.58 -0.54 -10.07
N ILE A 21 5.53 -0.28 -9.29
CA ILE A 21 5.57 -0.47 -7.84
C ILE A 21 5.80 -1.94 -7.49
N VAL A 22 5.10 -2.87 -8.15
CA VAL A 22 5.30 -4.31 -7.94
C VAL A 22 6.70 -4.73 -8.34
N THR A 23 7.24 -4.21 -9.45
CA THR A 23 8.63 -4.45 -9.84
C THR A 23 9.61 -3.94 -8.78
N ILE A 24 9.37 -2.76 -8.19
CA ILE A 24 10.17 -2.22 -7.09
C ILE A 24 10.11 -3.16 -5.87
N HIS A 25 8.92 -3.65 -5.49
CA HIS A 25 8.76 -4.61 -4.39
C HIS A 25 9.61 -5.87 -4.62
N ILE A 26 9.56 -6.43 -5.84
CA ILE A 26 10.31 -7.64 -6.19
C ILE A 26 11.81 -7.36 -6.18
N ILE A 27 12.26 -6.27 -6.81
CA ILE A 27 13.70 -5.91 -6.87
C ILE A 27 14.24 -5.69 -5.46
N LEU A 28 13.59 -4.87 -4.63
CA LEU A 28 14.03 -4.62 -3.26
C LEU A 28 14.02 -5.91 -2.44
N PHE A 29 12.98 -6.74 -2.58
CA PHE A 29 12.95 -8.04 -1.90
C PHE A 29 14.14 -8.93 -2.31
N LEU A 30 14.46 -9.02 -3.61
CA LEU A 30 15.63 -9.75 -4.10
C LEU A 30 16.95 -9.20 -3.55
N LEU A 31 17.09 -7.87 -3.47
CA LEU A 31 18.26 -7.20 -2.87
C LEU A 31 18.39 -7.46 -1.36
N THR A 32 17.32 -7.86 -0.68
CA THR A 32 17.37 -8.21 0.76
C THR A 32 17.61 -9.70 1.03
N ILE A 33 17.55 -10.56 0.02
CA ILE A 33 17.65 -12.03 0.21
C ILE A 33 18.80 -12.68 -0.54
N LEU A 34 19.23 -12.15 -1.68
CA LEU A 34 20.29 -12.76 -2.48
C LEU A 34 21.67 -12.45 -1.89
N PRO A 35 22.49 -13.45 -1.53
CA PRO A 35 23.73 -13.26 -0.76
C PRO A 35 24.84 -12.49 -1.51
N ILE A 36 24.64 -12.21 -2.80
CA ILE A 36 25.54 -11.39 -3.62
C ILE A 36 25.42 -9.89 -3.33
N PHE A 37 24.38 -9.46 -2.60
CA PHE A 37 24.15 -8.07 -2.23
C PHE A 37 24.38 -7.85 -0.74
N PRO A 38 24.62 -6.59 -0.31
CA PRO A 38 24.69 -6.23 1.10
C PRO A 38 23.27 -6.23 1.71
N ASN A 39 22.66 -7.40 1.85
CA ASN A 39 21.26 -7.59 2.25
C ASN A 39 20.88 -6.81 3.52
N GLN A 40 21.75 -6.90 4.55
CA GLN A 40 21.53 -6.26 5.83
C GLN A 40 21.48 -4.73 5.69
N TRP A 41 22.38 -4.16 4.88
CA TRP A 41 22.40 -2.72 4.63
C TRP A 41 21.08 -2.23 3.99
N PHE A 42 20.52 -2.98 3.02
CA PHE A 42 19.23 -2.63 2.41
C PHE A 42 18.09 -2.64 3.44
N ILE A 43 18.01 -3.67 4.28
CA ILE A 43 16.98 -3.78 5.32
C ILE A 43 17.13 -2.64 6.34
N GLU A 44 18.34 -2.43 6.85
CA GLU A 44 18.63 -1.41 7.86
C GLU A 44 18.43 0.01 7.33
N THR A 45 18.75 0.29 6.06
CA THR A 45 18.66 1.65 5.49
C THR A 45 17.24 2.05 5.11
N PHE A 46 16.44 1.10 4.60
CA PHE A 46 15.14 1.41 4.00
C PHE A 46 13.92 1.01 4.84
N SER A 47 14.11 0.29 5.95
CA SER A 47 13.04 0.03 6.92
C SER A 47 12.66 1.29 7.70
N GLY A 48 11.44 1.30 8.22
CA GLY A 48 10.94 2.40 9.04
C GLY A 48 11.39 2.15 10.46
N VAL A 49 12.23 3.02 11.01
CA VAL A 49 12.70 2.96 12.40
C VAL A 49 12.43 4.31 13.02
N ASN A 50 11.51 4.36 14.00
CA ASN A 50 11.02 5.62 14.55
C ASN A 50 12.16 6.48 15.15
N LEU A 51 13.10 5.85 15.84
CA LEU A 51 14.29 6.51 16.39
C LEU A 51 15.10 7.23 15.30
N TYR A 52 15.44 6.54 14.21
CA TYR A 52 16.25 7.12 13.13
C TYR A 52 15.51 8.19 12.34
N ILE A 53 14.18 8.08 12.22
CA ILE A 53 13.36 9.16 11.65
C ILE A 53 13.49 10.42 12.52
N MET A 54 13.43 10.28 13.85
CA MET A 54 13.61 11.40 14.79
C MET A 54 15.02 11.99 14.76
N GLU A 55 16.02 11.18 14.42
CA GLU A 55 17.41 11.62 14.25
C GLU A 55 17.71 12.24 12.88
N GLY A 56 16.72 12.32 11.99
CA GLY A 56 16.80 13.06 10.71
C GLY A 56 16.75 12.20 9.45
N GLU A 57 16.61 10.88 9.56
CA GLU A 57 16.53 9.97 8.40
C GLU A 57 15.13 9.95 7.77
N VAL A 58 14.68 11.12 7.30
CA VAL A 58 13.27 11.36 6.88
C VAL A 58 12.81 10.52 5.68
N TRP A 59 13.73 9.96 4.88
CA TRP A 59 13.37 9.06 3.77
C TRP A 59 12.67 7.78 4.27
N ARG A 60 12.92 7.39 5.54
CA ARG A 60 12.25 6.28 6.22
C ARG A 60 10.76 6.50 6.45
N LEU A 61 10.21 7.67 6.15
CA LEU A 61 8.76 7.89 6.09
C LEU A 61 8.14 7.36 4.79
N ILE A 62 8.94 7.11 3.75
CA ILE A 62 8.47 6.67 2.42
C ILE A 62 9.00 5.27 2.07
N THR A 63 10.30 5.04 2.26
CA THR A 63 10.94 3.79 1.83
C THR A 63 10.35 2.50 2.42
N PRO A 64 9.81 2.46 3.67
CA PRO A 64 9.28 1.22 4.22
C PRO A 64 8.08 0.69 3.44
N THR A 65 7.34 1.57 2.75
CA THR A 65 6.21 1.19 1.90
C THR A 65 6.61 0.22 0.79
N PHE A 66 7.89 0.17 0.39
CA PHE A 66 8.36 -0.72 -0.67
C PHE A 66 9.13 -1.94 -0.14
N MET A 67 9.56 -1.90 1.12
CA MET A 67 10.30 -2.98 1.79
C MET A 67 9.35 -4.05 2.32
N HIS A 68 9.83 -5.30 2.43
CA HIS A 68 9.04 -6.41 2.93
C HIS A 68 9.91 -7.37 3.74
N SER A 69 9.37 -7.86 4.85
CA SER A 69 10.09 -8.72 5.82
C SER A 69 10.19 -10.19 5.41
N GLY A 70 9.55 -10.60 4.30
CA GLY A 70 9.56 -11.98 3.84
C GLY A 70 8.77 -12.19 2.54
N PHE A 71 8.95 -13.36 1.92
CA PHE A 71 8.34 -13.66 0.62
C PHE A 71 6.82 -13.59 0.65
N ALA A 72 6.18 -14.23 1.64
CA ALA A 72 4.72 -14.19 1.78
C ALA A 72 4.22 -12.75 1.99
N HIS A 73 4.93 -11.95 2.77
CA HIS A 73 4.59 -10.56 3.02
C HIS A 73 4.66 -9.72 1.73
N MET A 74 5.72 -9.87 0.94
CA MET A 74 5.86 -9.23 -0.38
C MET A 74 4.80 -9.70 -1.37
N LEU A 75 4.56 -11.01 -1.43
CA LEU A 75 3.59 -11.63 -2.33
C LEU A 75 2.18 -11.12 -2.08
N PHE A 76 1.70 -11.15 -0.82
CA PHE A 76 0.34 -10.72 -0.50
C PHE A 76 0.12 -9.22 -0.70
N ASN A 77 1.11 -8.39 -0.39
CA ASN A 77 1.06 -6.96 -0.67
C ASN A 77 1.00 -6.67 -2.17
N SER A 78 1.93 -7.25 -2.94
CA SER A 78 1.99 -7.07 -4.39
C SER A 78 0.75 -7.63 -5.08
N PHE A 79 0.26 -8.79 -4.64
CA PHE A 79 -0.98 -9.37 -5.15
C PHE A 79 -2.18 -8.47 -4.86
N SER A 80 -2.30 -7.93 -3.65
CA SER A 80 -3.36 -6.99 -3.29
C SER A 80 -3.28 -5.72 -4.14
N LEU A 81 -2.07 -5.18 -4.34
CA LEU A 81 -1.87 -4.04 -5.23
C LEU A 81 -2.25 -4.35 -6.69
N VAL A 82 -1.91 -5.52 -7.20
CA VAL A 82 -2.33 -5.98 -8.53
C VAL A 82 -3.83 -6.21 -8.62
N LEU A 83 -4.51 -6.55 -7.52
CA LEU A 83 -5.95 -6.76 -7.48
C LEU A 83 -6.73 -5.44 -7.46
N PHE A 84 -6.26 -4.46 -6.68
CA PHE A 84 -6.99 -3.24 -6.38
C PHE A 84 -6.45 -1.98 -7.06
N GLY A 85 -5.14 -1.93 -7.34
CA GLY A 85 -4.50 -0.79 -7.97
C GLY A 85 -4.98 -0.50 -9.39
N PRO A 86 -5.07 -1.48 -10.32
CA PRO A 86 -5.36 -1.23 -11.73
C PRO A 86 -6.64 -0.44 -12.00
N ALA A 87 -7.72 -0.73 -11.28
CA ALA A 87 -8.96 0.00 -11.49
C ALA A 87 -8.86 1.44 -10.98
N LEU A 88 -8.21 1.70 -9.84
CA LEU A 88 -7.95 3.08 -9.41
C LEU A 88 -7.00 3.81 -10.36
N GLU A 89 -5.93 3.17 -10.83
CA GLU A 89 -5.01 3.76 -11.81
C GLU A 89 -5.76 4.20 -13.08
N ARG A 90 -6.66 3.35 -13.58
CA ARG A 90 -7.48 3.67 -14.76
C ARG A 90 -8.55 4.73 -14.49
N MET A 91 -9.20 4.68 -13.33
CA MET A 91 -10.29 5.61 -12.97
C MET A 91 -9.77 7.01 -12.63
N LEU A 92 -8.58 7.10 -12.01
CA LEU A 92 -8.00 8.35 -11.54
C LEU A 92 -6.97 8.93 -12.51
N GLY A 93 -6.40 8.10 -13.38
CA GLY A 93 -5.17 8.38 -14.09
C GLY A 93 -3.93 8.18 -13.21
N GLY A 94 -2.78 8.00 -13.86
CA GLY A 94 -1.54 7.60 -13.18
C GLY A 94 -1.09 8.55 -12.06
N GLY A 95 -1.03 9.87 -12.33
CA GLY A 95 -0.53 10.83 -11.34
C GLY A 95 -1.36 10.87 -10.04
N ARG A 96 -2.70 10.83 -10.15
CA ARG A 96 -3.58 10.82 -8.98
C ARG A 96 -3.52 9.48 -8.23
N PHE A 97 -3.45 8.37 -8.95
CA PHE A 97 -3.25 7.06 -8.32
C PHE A 97 -1.96 7.00 -7.52
N LEU A 98 -0.84 7.46 -8.11
CA LEU A 98 0.45 7.49 -7.42
C LEU A 98 0.39 8.36 -6.18
N PHE A 99 -0.22 9.54 -6.31
CA PHE A 99 -0.40 10.46 -5.19
C PHE A 99 -1.20 9.82 -4.05
N VAL A 100 -2.34 9.18 -4.34
CA VAL A 100 -3.14 8.49 -3.32
C VAL A 100 -2.35 7.38 -2.65
N TYR A 101 -1.66 6.54 -3.43
CA TYR A 101 -0.87 5.43 -2.90
C TYR A 101 0.26 5.92 -1.99
N LEU A 102 1.11 6.84 -2.48
CA LEU A 102 2.26 7.34 -1.73
C LEU A 102 1.84 8.18 -0.52
N LEU A 103 0.84 9.05 -0.66
CA LEU A 103 0.41 9.90 0.45
C LEU A 103 -0.28 9.08 1.55
N SER A 104 -1.06 8.06 1.20
CA SER A 104 -1.65 7.17 2.21
C SER A 104 -0.57 6.37 2.94
N GLY A 105 0.45 5.88 2.22
CA GLY A 105 1.62 5.23 2.82
C GLY A 105 2.42 6.16 3.74
N LEU A 106 2.65 7.40 3.30
CA LEU A 106 3.31 8.43 4.09
C LEU A 106 2.53 8.73 5.37
N ILE A 107 1.23 8.99 5.29
CA ILE A 107 0.38 9.29 6.45
C ILE A 107 0.35 8.09 7.41
N ALA A 108 0.29 6.86 6.88
CA ALA A 108 0.39 5.66 7.69
C ALA A 108 1.71 5.58 8.47
N ASN A 109 2.85 5.82 7.81
CA ASN A 109 4.17 5.80 8.45
C ASN A 109 4.36 6.98 9.43
N VAL A 110 3.82 8.17 9.13
CA VAL A 110 3.80 9.31 10.06
C VAL A 110 2.96 8.99 11.29
N ALA A 111 1.80 8.35 11.13
CA ALA A 111 0.99 7.91 12.27
C ALA A 111 1.75 6.87 13.12
N THR A 112 2.44 5.92 12.48
CA THR A 112 3.33 4.99 13.17
C THR A 112 4.45 5.70 13.93
N LEU A 113 5.08 6.73 13.35
CA LEU A 113 6.08 7.55 14.05
C LEU A 113 5.51 8.21 15.31
N LEU A 114 4.29 8.76 15.22
CA LEU A 114 3.69 9.56 16.29
C LEU A 114 3.08 8.71 17.41
N LEU A 115 2.63 7.49 17.11
CA LEU A 115 1.83 6.67 18.03
C LEU A 115 2.53 5.41 18.53
N GLU A 116 3.57 4.94 17.84
CA GLU A 116 4.35 3.77 18.26
C GLU A 116 5.66 4.19 18.95
N PRO A 117 6.26 3.34 19.81
CA PRO A 117 7.53 3.63 20.47
C PRO A 117 8.68 3.96 19.51
N LEU A 118 9.71 4.68 19.98
CA LEU A 118 10.89 5.00 19.15
C LEU A 118 11.65 3.74 18.66
N THR A 119 11.55 2.64 19.40
CA THR A 119 12.15 1.35 19.01
C THR A 119 11.34 0.60 17.94
N TYR A 120 10.17 1.10 17.55
CA TYR A 120 9.29 0.44 16.60
C TYR A 120 9.92 0.40 15.21
N THR A 121 9.98 -0.81 14.63
CA THR A 121 10.52 -1.06 13.28
C THR A 121 9.43 -1.65 12.38
N HIS A 122 9.28 -1.13 11.17
CA HIS A 122 8.22 -1.53 10.26
C HIS A 122 8.64 -1.53 8.79
N VAL A 123 7.98 -2.36 7.99
CA VAL A 123 8.08 -2.47 6.53
C VAL A 123 6.74 -2.93 5.97
N GLY A 124 6.48 -2.67 4.70
CA GLY A 124 5.35 -3.21 3.95
C GLY A 124 4.48 -2.14 3.32
N SER A 125 3.90 -2.46 2.16
CA SER A 125 3.03 -1.53 1.44
C SER A 125 1.60 -1.44 1.96
N SER A 126 1.26 -2.20 3.02
CA SER A 126 -0.11 -2.43 3.42
C SER A 126 -0.82 -1.16 3.89
N GLY A 127 -0.13 -0.21 4.55
CA GLY A 127 -0.69 1.11 4.87
C GLY A 127 -1.20 1.85 3.63
N ALA A 128 -0.41 1.83 2.53
CA ALA A 128 -0.83 2.41 1.25
C ALA A 128 -2.00 1.64 0.61
N ILE A 129 -2.02 0.31 0.71
CA ILE A 129 -3.13 -0.53 0.22
C ILE A 129 -4.42 -0.29 1.00
N PHE A 130 -4.35 -0.12 2.32
CA PHE A 130 -5.49 0.31 3.13
C PHE A 130 -5.95 1.71 2.72
N GLY A 131 -5.03 2.60 2.30
CA GLY A 131 -5.37 3.84 1.59
C GLY A 131 -6.21 3.62 0.34
N LEU A 132 -5.86 2.65 -0.51
CA LEU A 132 -6.67 2.31 -1.68
C LEU A 132 -8.07 1.82 -1.26
N PHE A 133 -8.18 1.00 -0.22
CA PHE A 133 -9.48 0.59 0.34
C PHE A 133 -10.30 1.79 0.83
N GLY A 134 -9.67 2.73 1.54
CA GLY A 134 -10.33 3.95 2.00
C GLY A 134 -10.88 4.77 0.84
N TYR A 135 -10.07 4.93 -0.20
CA TYR A 135 -10.47 5.64 -1.42
C TYR A 135 -11.65 4.94 -2.11
N TYR A 136 -11.62 3.60 -2.20
CA TYR A 136 -12.74 2.83 -2.72
C TYR A 136 -14.01 3.03 -1.90
N ILE A 137 -13.94 3.03 -0.57
CA ILE A 137 -15.11 3.30 0.28
C ILE A 137 -15.71 4.67 -0.05
N ALA A 138 -14.87 5.70 -0.23
CA ALA A 138 -15.34 7.01 -0.65
C ALA A 138 -16.03 6.99 -2.03
N ILE A 139 -15.50 6.24 -3.01
CA ILE A 139 -16.17 6.04 -4.30
C ILE A 139 -17.53 5.36 -4.10
N ILE A 140 -17.59 4.29 -3.30
CA ILE A 140 -18.81 3.52 -3.08
C ILE A 140 -19.91 4.38 -2.46
N ILE A 141 -19.56 5.27 -1.53
CA ILE A 141 -20.52 6.16 -0.85
C ILE A 141 -20.92 7.34 -1.73
N PHE A 142 -19.95 8.03 -2.35
CA PHE A 142 -20.19 9.34 -2.98
C PHE A 142 -20.26 9.30 -4.51
N ARG A 143 -19.68 8.28 -5.15
CA ARG A 143 -19.67 8.11 -6.62
C ARG A 143 -20.04 6.69 -7.04
N LYS A 144 -21.13 6.16 -6.45
CA LYS A 144 -21.62 4.79 -6.66
C LYS A 144 -21.76 4.35 -8.12
N HIS A 145 -21.93 5.26 -9.08
CA HIS A 145 -22.04 4.95 -10.51
C HIS A 145 -20.71 4.51 -11.14
N MET A 146 -19.57 4.81 -10.50
CA MET A 146 -18.25 4.43 -11.01
C MET A 146 -17.91 2.94 -10.80
N LEU A 147 -18.65 2.25 -9.94
CA LEU A 147 -18.44 0.83 -9.63
C LEU A 147 -19.75 0.05 -9.74
N SER A 148 -19.70 -1.16 -10.28
CA SER A 148 -20.85 -2.06 -10.22
C SER A 148 -21.10 -2.52 -8.78
N LYS A 149 -22.36 -2.83 -8.45
CA LYS A 149 -22.74 -3.35 -7.12
C LYS A 149 -21.90 -4.56 -6.70
N GLN A 150 -21.63 -5.47 -7.63
CA GLN A 150 -20.80 -6.64 -7.40
C GLN A 150 -19.36 -6.27 -7.02
N ASN A 151 -18.72 -5.36 -7.76
CA ASN A 151 -17.35 -4.92 -7.44
C ASN A 151 -17.31 -4.22 -6.08
N SER A 152 -18.29 -3.35 -5.79
CA SER A 152 -18.39 -2.67 -4.49
C SER A 152 -18.51 -3.68 -3.34
N GLN A 153 -19.34 -4.71 -3.49
CA GLN A 153 -19.49 -5.78 -2.48
C GLN A 153 -18.18 -6.55 -2.27
N ILE A 154 -17.49 -6.95 -3.35
CA ILE A 154 -16.21 -7.65 -3.26
C ILE A 154 -15.16 -6.79 -2.52
N ILE A 155 -15.04 -5.51 -2.90
CA ILE A 155 -14.10 -4.58 -2.26
C ILE A 155 -14.42 -4.42 -0.78
N LEU A 156 -15.70 -4.21 -0.43
CA LEU A 156 -16.11 -4.04 0.98
C LEU A 156 -15.85 -5.29 1.80
N VAL A 157 -16.18 -6.48 1.29
CA VAL A 157 -15.92 -7.74 1.98
C VAL A 157 -14.43 -7.93 2.22
N LEU A 158 -13.60 -7.72 1.18
CA LEU A 158 -12.15 -7.85 1.32
C LEU A 158 -11.57 -6.81 2.26
N CYS A 159 -12.03 -5.55 2.21
CA CYS A 159 -11.63 -4.51 3.14
C CYS A 159 -11.98 -4.87 4.59
N VAL A 160 -13.21 -5.33 4.85
CA VAL A 160 -13.66 -5.71 6.20
C VAL A 160 -12.87 -6.91 6.71
N VAL A 161 -12.67 -7.94 5.89
CA VAL A 161 -11.86 -9.11 6.25
C VAL A 161 -10.41 -8.69 6.53
N SER A 162 -9.79 -7.88 5.67
CA SER A 162 -8.42 -7.37 5.90
C SER A 162 -8.33 -6.54 7.18
N LEU A 163 -9.32 -5.70 7.47
CA LEU A 163 -9.37 -4.90 8.69
C LEU A 163 -9.54 -5.79 9.93
N ILE A 164 -10.39 -6.83 9.88
CA ILE A 164 -10.50 -7.80 10.97
C ILE A 164 -9.16 -8.50 11.18
N MET A 165 -8.57 -9.07 10.12
CA MET A 165 -7.30 -9.80 10.20
C MET A 165 -6.14 -8.95 10.73
N THR A 166 -6.21 -7.62 10.59
CA THR A 166 -5.24 -6.68 11.17
C THR A 166 -5.08 -6.86 12.69
N PHE A 167 -6.15 -7.22 13.39
CA PHE A 167 -6.14 -7.40 14.84
C PHE A 167 -5.87 -8.85 15.29
N PHE A 168 -5.95 -9.81 14.37
CA PHE A 168 -5.71 -11.23 14.67
C PHE A 168 -4.33 -11.73 14.27
N GLN A 169 -3.66 -11.05 13.33
CA GLN A 169 -2.32 -11.43 12.89
C GLN A 169 -1.27 -10.73 13.76
N PRO A 170 -0.30 -11.49 14.32
CA PRO A 170 0.79 -10.90 15.08
C PRO A 170 1.73 -10.10 14.16
N ASN A 171 2.45 -9.14 14.73
CA ASN A 171 3.44 -8.32 14.04
C ASN A 171 2.87 -7.48 12.87
N ILE A 172 1.58 -7.14 12.92
CA ILE A 172 0.95 -6.19 12.01
C ILE A 172 1.00 -4.79 12.60
N ASN A 173 1.36 -3.81 11.77
CA ASN A 173 1.27 -2.39 12.11
C ASN A 173 -0.19 -1.92 11.98
N ILE A 174 -0.95 -2.11 13.07
CA ILE A 174 -2.36 -1.74 13.18
C ILE A 174 -2.54 -0.24 12.90
N THR A 175 -1.65 0.59 13.46
CA THR A 175 -1.65 2.04 13.27
C THR A 175 -1.57 2.41 11.79
N ALA A 176 -0.64 1.82 11.04
CA ALA A 176 -0.51 2.07 9.60
C ALA A 176 -1.77 1.68 8.81
N HIS A 177 -2.43 0.56 9.15
CA HIS A 177 -3.65 0.14 8.46
C HIS A 177 -4.81 1.09 8.71
N LEU A 178 -5.02 1.50 9.97
CA LEU A 178 -6.11 2.41 10.33
C LEU A 178 -5.93 3.79 9.69
N PHE A 179 -4.73 4.38 9.83
CA PHE A 179 -4.45 5.70 9.28
C PHE A 179 -4.29 5.71 7.76
N GLY A 180 -3.84 4.60 7.17
CA GLY A 180 -3.94 4.35 5.74
C GLY A 180 -5.40 4.40 5.27
N LEU A 181 -6.29 3.62 5.90
CA LEU A 181 -7.71 3.59 5.56
C LEU A 181 -8.39 4.96 5.67
N ILE A 182 -8.14 5.67 6.78
CA ILE A 182 -8.70 7.00 7.03
C ILE A 182 -8.19 8.00 5.99
N SER A 183 -6.88 8.04 5.74
CA SER A 183 -6.29 8.99 4.78
C SER A 183 -6.81 8.76 3.36
N GLY A 184 -6.85 7.51 2.92
CA GLY A 184 -7.41 7.15 1.62
C GLY A 184 -8.88 7.55 1.47
N PHE A 185 -9.69 7.35 2.51
CA PHE A 185 -11.09 7.77 2.53
C PHE A 185 -11.23 9.29 2.42
N LEU A 186 -10.44 10.06 3.17
CA LEU A 186 -10.45 11.52 3.10
C LEU A 186 -10.01 12.03 1.73
N LEU A 187 -8.94 11.47 1.16
CA LEU A 187 -8.47 11.81 -0.20
C LEU A 187 -9.56 11.52 -1.23
N GLY A 188 -10.21 10.36 -1.11
CA GLY A 188 -11.36 9.99 -1.93
C GLY A 188 -12.49 11.01 -1.79
N PHE A 189 -12.90 11.35 -0.56
CA PHE A 189 -13.96 12.31 -0.28
C PHE A 189 -13.68 13.70 -0.89
N PHE A 190 -12.47 14.24 -0.71
CA PHE A 190 -12.13 15.56 -1.23
C PHE A 190 -11.95 15.58 -2.75
N SER A 191 -11.53 14.47 -3.36
CA SER A 191 -11.47 14.35 -4.83
C SER A 191 -12.84 14.36 -5.51
N GLN A 192 -13.93 14.19 -4.74
CA GLN A 192 -15.27 14.16 -5.30
C GLN A 192 -15.87 15.55 -5.54
N ARG A 193 -15.28 16.61 -4.98
CA ARG A 193 -15.74 17.99 -5.15
C ARG A 193 -15.32 18.58 -6.50
#